data_AF-A0A351FBD4-F1
#
_entry.id   AF-A0A351FBD4-F1
#
_cell.length_a   1.000
_cell.length_b   1.000
_cell.length_c   1.000
_cell.angle_alpha   90.00
_cell.angle_beta   90.00
_cell.angle_gamma   90.00
#
_symmetry.space_group_name_H-M   'P 1'
#
loop_
_entity.id
_entity.type
_entity.pdbx_description
1 polymer ?
#
loop_
_entity_poly.entity_id
_entity_poly.type
_entity_poly.pdbx_seq_one_letter_code
_entity_poly.pdbx_strand_id
1 'polypeptide(L)'
;SLQVVGVILASALLIIPAASASLLAKRMSSYLCIAASLGAISGLVGAFLSFLGERLPTGPLIVLTASFLFLLILVFRPHHGILVCWVKSRLQSHRIAMENTLKAIYQVIERHNFSETSIRMEELMQRRNLGSGECMKEVNRLSRSGFATASLDPHSPSGLPPEKRVSLTPKGWEYACRIVRNHRLWELYLTNEARYAPDHVHEDAEKIEHVLGEETVRELERILSNPRRDPHGKLIPSLVDIERGWLG
;
A
#
# COMPACT_ATOMS: atom_id res chain seq x y z
N SER A 1 -3.07 -40.48 28.63
CA SER A 1 -2.75 -39.05 28.48
C SER A 1 -1.27 -38.82 28.16
N LEU A 2 -0.31 -39.43 28.87
CA LEU A 2 1.14 -39.22 28.67
C LEU A 2 1.67 -39.54 27.25
N GLN A 3 1.19 -40.62 26.61
CA GLN A 3 1.61 -40.98 25.25
C GLN A 3 1.20 -39.93 24.20
N VAL A 4 0.00 -39.35 24.34
CA VAL A 4 -0.51 -38.30 23.44
C VAL A 4 0.32 -37.03 23.55
N VAL A 5 0.69 -36.64 24.78
CA VAL A 5 1.57 -35.48 25.01
C VAL A 5 2.95 -35.70 24.37
N GLY A 6 3.51 -36.91 24.49
CA GLY A 6 4.78 -37.25 23.85
C GLY A 6 4.75 -37.12 22.32
N VAL A 7 3.69 -37.62 21.67
CA VAL A 7 3.53 -37.55 20.20
C VAL A 7 3.37 -36.10 19.73
N ILE A 8 2.59 -35.29 20.45
CA ILE A 8 2.39 -33.88 20.11
C ILE A 8 3.71 -33.10 20.24
N LEU A 9 4.47 -33.32 21.32
CA LEU A 9 5.76 -32.66 21.53
C LEU A 9 6.79 -33.06 20.47
N ALA A 10 6.88 -34.35 20.13
CA ALA A 10 7.77 -34.84 19.08
C ALA A 10 7.41 -34.26 17.70
N SER A 11 6.12 -34.18 17.39
CA SER A 11 5.64 -33.58 16.14
C SER A 11 5.97 -32.08 16.08
N ALA A 12 5.77 -31.35 17.18
CA ALA A 12 6.11 -29.93 17.26
C ALA A 12 7.61 -29.68 17.06
N LEU A 13 8.47 -30.53 17.65
CA LEU A 13 9.93 -30.47 17.49
C LEU A 13 10.39 -30.66 16.03
N LEU A 14 9.67 -31.47 15.26
CA LEU A 14 9.99 -31.68 13.84
C LEU A 14 9.44 -30.54 12.96
N ILE A 15 8.24 -30.07 13.25
CA ILE A 15 7.53 -29.10 12.39
C ILE A 15 8.08 -27.68 12.57
N ILE A 16 8.36 -27.23 13.80
CA ILE A 16 8.69 -25.81 14.07
C ILE A 16 10.02 -25.36 13.44
N PRO A 17 11.15 -26.10 13.56
CA PRO A 17 12.40 -25.70 12.91
C PRO A 17 12.30 -25.74 11.38
N ALA A 18 11.59 -26.73 10.84
CA ALA A 18 11.31 -26.87 9.41
C ALA A 18 10.45 -25.70 8.87
N ALA A 19 9.42 -25.29 9.60
CA ALA A 19 8.60 -24.13 9.27
C ALA A 19 9.37 -22.81 9.44
N SER A 20 10.21 -22.69 10.47
CA SER A 20 11.07 -21.51 10.66
C SER A 20 12.07 -21.33 9.51
N ALA A 21 12.68 -22.43 9.06
CA ALA A 21 13.66 -22.41 7.98
C ALA A 21 13.03 -22.05 6.62
N SER A 22 11.77 -22.45 6.35
CA SER A 22 11.08 -22.10 5.10
C SER A 22 10.78 -20.60 5.01
N LEU A 23 10.71 -19.90 6.15
CA LEU A 23 10.57 -18.45 6.17
C LEU A 23 11.86 -17.72 5.73
N LEU A 24 13.03 -18.32 5.96
CA LEU A 24 14.34 -17.69 5.75
C LEU A 24 15.02 -18.12 4.45
N ALA A 25 14.93 -19.39 4.08
CA ALA A 25 15.69 -19.96 2.98
C ALA A 25 14.97 -19.88 1.62
N LYS A 26 15.71 -19.54 0.56
CA LYS A 26 15.24 -19.60 -0.84
C LYS A 26 15.77 -20.82 -1.61
N ARG A 27 16.77 -21.52 -1.06
CA ARG A 27 17.42 -22.70 -1.67
C ARG A 27 17.32 -23.90 -0.73
N MET A 28 17.19 -25.11 -1.30
CA MET A 28 17.02 -26.34 -0.53
C MET A 28 18.20 -26.65 0.40
N SER A 29 19.43 -26.40 -0.03
CA SER A 29 20.61 -26.62 0.82
C SER A 29 20.62 -25.69 2.03
N SER A 30 20.31 -24.40 1.83
CA SER A 30 20.20 -23.43 2.92
C SER A 30 19.04 -23.75 3.86
N TYR A 31 17.93 -24.25 3.33
CA TYR A 31 16.78 -24.68 4.11
C TYR A 31 17.15 -25.78 5.10
N LEU A 32 17.83 -26.83 4.63
CA LEU A 32 18.25 -27.96 5.46
C LEU A 32 19.24 -27.53 6.55
N CYS A 33 20.24 -26.71 6.21
CA CYS A 33 21.20 -26.20 7.18
C CYS A 33 20.51 -25.35 8.26
N ILE A 34 19.63 -24.42 7.87
CA ILE A 34 18.94 -23.54 8.81
C ILE A 34 17.98 -24.32 9.71
N ALA A 35 17.24 -25.30 9.16
CA ALA A 35 16.34 -26.15 9.95
C ALA A 35 17.10 -26.95 11.00
N ALA A 36 18.23 -27.56 10.62
CA ALA A 36 19.08 -28.31 11.53
C ALA A 36 19.68 -27.41 12.63
N SER A 37 20.19 -26.23 12.26
CA SER A 37 20.74 -25.27 13.23
C SER A 37 19.68 -24.75 14.19
N LEU A 38 18.48 -24.37 13.72
CA LEU A 38 17.40 -23.91 14.59
C LEU A 38 16.91 -25.01 15.53
N GLY A 39 16.79 -26.25 15.04
CA GLY A 39 16.46 -27.41 15.86
C GLY A 39 17.50 -27.62 16.96
N ALA A 40 18.79 -27.61 16.60
CA ALA A 40 19.89 -27.77 17.56
C ALA A 40 19.92 -26.64 18.60
N ILE A 41 19.76 -25.37 18.18
CA ILE A 41 19.74 -24.21 19.08
C ILE A 41 18.55 -24.31 20.05
N SER A 42 17.34 -24.59 19.54
CA SER A 42 16.15 -24.73 20.38
C SER A 42 16.28 -25.85 21.41
N GLY A 43 16.86 -26.99 21.00
CA GLY A 43 17.19 -28.14 21.86
C GLY A 43 18.19 -27.78 22.95
N LEU A 44 19.31 -27.15 22.57
CA LEU A 44 20.36 -26.75 23.51
C LEU A 44 19.84 -25.73 24.53
N VAL A 45 19.15 -24.69 24.07
CA VAL A 45 18.59 -23.63 24.93
C VAL A 45 17.48 -24.19 25.81
N GLY A 46 16.58 -25.02 25.27
CA GLY A 46 15.49 -25.63 26.03
C GLY A 46 15.99 -26.60 27.11
N ALA A 47 17.02 -27.40 26.80
CA ALA A 47 17.67 -28.28 27.77
C ALA A 47 18.43 -27.49 28.84
N PHE A 48 19.12 -26.42 28.45
CA PHE A 48 19.83 -25.55 29.39
C PHE A 48 18.85 -24.84 30.35
N LEU A 49 17.73 -24.31 29.86
CA LEU A 49 16.68 -23.72 30.70
C LEU A 49 16.03 -24.77 31.63
N SER A 50 15.88 -26.01 31.16
CA SER A 50 15.40 -27.12 31.99
C SER A 50 16.38 -27.47 33.10
N PHE A 51 17.68 -27.27 32.91
CA PHE A 51 18.70 -27.47 33.93
C PHE A 51 18.70 -26.35 34.99
N LEU A 52 18.41 -25.11 34.60
CA LEU A 52 18.34 -23.96 35.52
C LEU A 52 17.06 -23.95 36.37
N GLY A 53 15.96 -24.50 35.88
CA GLY A 53 14.69 -24.54 36.59
C GLY A 53 14.49 -25.82 37.40
N GLU A 54 14.25 -25.71 38.70
CA GLU A 54 13.92 -26.86 39.53
C GLU A 54 12.65 -27.56 39.03
N ARG A 55 12.77 -28.84 38.64
CA ARG A 55 11.66 -29.75 38.24
C ARG A 55 10.92 -29.37 36.95
N LEU A 56 11.51 -28.61 36.03
CA LEU A 56 10.88 -28.33 34.74
C LEU A 56 11.03 -29.50 33.74
N PRO A 57 9.96 -29.90 33.03
CA PRO A 57 10.04 -30.95 32.03
C PRO A 57 10.74 -30.45 30.75
N THR A 58 11.78 -31.17 30.33
CA THR A 58 12.67 -30.75 29.22
C THR A 58 11.97 -30.69 27.86
N GLY A 59 11.09 -31.65 27.56
CA GLY A 59 10.37 -31.71 26.28
C GLY A 59 9.52 -30.46 25.98
N PRO A 60 8.59 -30.07 26.87
CA PRO A 60 7.81 -28.84 26.73
C PRO A 60 8.67 -27.58 26.63
N LEU A 61 9.79 -27.49 27.36
CA LEU A 61 10.68 -26.32 27.30
C LEU A 61 11.35 -26.17 25.94
N ILE A 62 11.80 -27.26 25.31
CA ILE A 62 12.37 -27.19 23.96
C ILE A 62 11.30 -26.73 22.94
N VAL A 63 10.06 -27.20 23.08
CA VAL A 63 8.97 -26.74 22.20
C VAL A 63 8.68 -25.25 22.42
N LEU A 64 8.73 -24.78 23.68
CA LEU A 64 8.52 -23.37 24.01
C LEU A 64 9.63 -22.48 23.41
N THR A 65 10.90 -22.88 23.52
CA THR A 65 12.01 -22.13 22.93
C THR A 65 11.97 -22.15 21.40
N ALA A 66 11.66 -23.30 20.79
CA ALA A 66 11.46 -23.41 19.34
C ALA A 66 10.31 -22.51 18.86
N SER A 67 9.19 -22.50 19.58
CA SER A 67 8.02 -21.66 19.26
C SER A 67 8.34 -20.18 19.39
N PHE A 68 9.10 -19.80 20.42
CA PHE A 68 9.54 -18.43 20.62
C PHE A 68 10.47 -17.96 19.48
N LEU A 69 11.44 -18.79 19.09
CA LEU A 69 12.33 -18.51 17.96
C LEU A 69 11.54 -18.39 16.64
N PHE A 70 10.58 -19.29 16.41
CA PHE A 70 9.69 -19.22 15.26
C PHE A 70 8.90 -17.90 15.22
N LEU A 71 8.31 -17.48 16.34
CA LEU A 71 7.59 -16.20 16.43
C LEU A 71 8.50 -15.01 16.16
N LEU A 72 9.72 -15.00 16.69
CA LEU A 72 10.70 -13.96 16.37
C LEU A 72 11.02 -13.92 14.87
N ILE A 73 11.30 -15.07 14.26
CA ILE A 73 11.59 -15.16 12.82
C ILE A 73 10.37 -14.68 12.00
N LEU A 74 9.16 -15.02 12.42
CA LEU A 74 7.92 -14.60 11.76
C LEU A 74 7.73 -13.08 11.83
N VAL A 75 7.95 -12.47 13.00
CA VAL A 75 7.80 -11.02 13.20
C VAL A 75 8.86 -10.22 12.45
N PHE A 76 10.12 -10.66 12.49
CA PHE A 76 11.26 -9.93 11.94
C PHE A 76 11.60 -10.27 10.48
N ARG A 77 10.79 -11.11 9.79
CA ARG A 77 11.02 -11.49 8.39
C ARG A 77 11.05 -10.25 7.47
N PRO A 78 12.20 -9.89 6.87
CA PRO A 78 12.40 -8.58 6.22
C PRO A 78 11.56 -8.34 4.95
N HIS A 79 11.05 -9.39 4.30
CA HIS A 79 10.28 -9.27 3.05
C HIS A 79 8.76 -9.50 3.19
N HIS A 80 8.30 -10.21 4.23
CA HIS A 80 6.87 -10.56 4.44
C HIS A 80 6.46 -10.57 5.92
N GLY A 81 7.25 -9.99 6.82
CA GLY A 81 6.92 -9.94 8.25
C GLY A 81 5.78 -8.96 8.51
N ILE A 82 4.87 -9.34 9.42
CA ILE A 82 3.71 -8.54 9.82
C ILE A 82 4.14 -7.15 10.29
N LEU A 83 5.26 -7.07 11.03
CA LEU A 83 5.83 -5.81 11.51
C LEU A 83 6.32 -4.91 10.38
N VAL A 84 6.97 -5.47 9.36
CA VAL A 84 7.47 -4.70 8.20
C VAL A 84 6.31 -4.14 7.39
N CYS A 85 5.26 -4.93 7.16
CA CYS A 85 4.03 -4.45 6.51
C CYS A 85 3.35 -3.35 7.33
N TRP A 86 3.25 -3.51 8.65
CA TRP A 86 2.61 -2.52 9.53
C TRP A 86 3.40 -1.19 9.59
N VAL A 87 4.74 -1.26 9.70
CA VAL A 87 5.61 -0.07 9.69
C VAL A 87 5.61 0.62 8.33
N LYS A 88 5.73 -0.13 7.23
CA LYS A 88 5.68 0.44 5.87
C LYS A 88 4.33 1.09 5.57
N SER A 89 3.23 0.43 5.96
CA SER A 89 1.88 0.97 5.81
C SER A 89 1.74 2.31 6.52
N ARG A 90 2.24 2.43 7.77
CA ARG A 90 2.21 3.69 8.51
C ARG A 90 3.10 4.78 7.91
N LEU A 91 4.31 4.44 7.46
CA LEU A 91 5.23 5.42 6.88
C LEU A 91 4.74 5.96 5.53
N GLN A 92 4.09 5.12 4.70
CA GLN A 92 3.64 5.50 3.36
C GLN A 92 2.25 6.16 3.33
N SER A 93 1.47 6.06 4.42
CA SER A 93 0.09 6.58 4.47
C SER A 93 -0.02 8.07 4.13
N HIS A 94 0.96 8.89 4.52
CA HIS A 94 0.93 10.33 4.26
C HIS A 94 1.05 10.67 2.77
N ARG A 95 1.90 9.94 2.04
CA ARG A 95 2.10 10.13 0.60
C ARG A 95 0.86 9.69 -0.17
N ILE A 96 0.33 8.51 0.17
CA ILE A 96 -0.88 7.95 -0.44
C ILE A 96 -2.07 8.89 -0.25
N ALA A 97 -2.27 9.44 0.95
CA ALA A 97 -3.35 10.39 1.19
C ALA A 97 -3.25 11.61 0.27
N MET A 98 -2.04 12.16 0.11
CA MET A 98 -1.78 13.31 -0.77
C MET A 98 -2.02 12.98 -2.24
N GLU A 99 -1.52 11.83 -2.71
CA GLU A 99 -1.75 11.31 -4.07
C GLU A 99 -3.25 11.13 -4.33
N ASN A 100 -3.99 10.54 -3.38
CA ASN A 100 -5.44 10.36 -3.47
C ASN A 100 -6.21 11.70 -3.47
N THR A 101 -5.75 12.72 -2.75
CA THR A 101 -6.41 14.05 -2.76
C THR A 101 -6.20 14.72 -4.11
N LEU A 102 -4.99 14.64 -4.67
CA LEU A 102 -4.68 15.16 -6.01
C LEU A 102 -5.49 14.46 -7.10
N LYS A 103 -5.57 13.13 -7.07
CA LYS A 103 -6.41 12.33 -7.96
C LYS A 103 -7.88 12.73 -7.86
N ALA A 104 -8.40 12.91 -6.64
CA ALA A 104 -9.78 13.34 -6.43
C ALA A 104 -10.05 14.74 -6.98
N ILE A 105 -9.14 15.69 -6.77
CA ILE A 105 -9.26 17.04 -7.33
C ILE A 105 -9.32 16.98 -8.86
N TYR A 106 -8.41 16.24 -9.49
CA TYR A 106 -8.41 16.05 -10.94
C TYR A 106 -9.72 15.45 -11.45
N GLN A 107 -10.23 14.41 -10.80
CA GLN A 107 -11.47 13.75 -11.23
C GLN A 107 -12.71 14.62 -11.07
N VAL A 108 -12.74 15.52 -10.08
CA VAL A 108 -13.82 16.51 -9.95
C VAL A 108 -13.74 17.53 -11.09
N ILE A 109 -12.54 18.01 -11.44
CA ILE A 109 -12.33 18.89 -12.61
C ILE A 109 -12.75 18.18 -13.90
N GLU A 110 -12.38 16.91 -14.07
CA GLU A 110 -12.75 16.08 -15.21
C GLU A 110 -14.27 15.91 -15.34
N ARG A 111 -14.99 15.75 -14.22
CA ARG A 111 -16.47 15.67 -14.21
C ARG A 111 -17.11 16.93 -14.77
N HIS A 112 -16.48 18.08 -14.55
CA HIS A 112 -16.90 19.38 -15.10
C HIS A 112 -16.33 19.67 -16.48
N ASN A 113 -15.87 18.64 -17.21
CA ASN A 113 -15.25 18.72 -18.54
C ASN A 113 -14.09 19.72 -18.61
N PHE A 114 -13.33 19.89 -17.52
CA PHE A 114 -12.24 20.87 -17.45
C PHE A 114 -12.72 22.31 -17.74
N SER A 115 -13.94 22.67 -17.34
CA SER A 115 -14.46 24.03 -17.49
C SER A 115 -13.92 24.99 -16.41
N GLU A 116 -13.59 24.46 -15.23
CA GLU A 116 -13.11 25.26 -14.09
C GLU A 116 -11.80 24.67 -13.54
N THR A 117 -10.87 25.55 -13.15
CA THR A 117 -9.56 25.22 -12.54
C THR A 117 -9.60 25.05 -11.04
N SER A 118 -10.74 25.33 -10.43
CA SER A 118 -10.91 25.28 -8.99
C SER A 118 -12.17 24.53 -8.63
N ILE A 119 -12.09 23.67 -7.62
CA ILE A 119 -13.19 22.86 -7.13
C ILE A 119 -13.70 23.39 -5.80
N ARG A 120 -14.96 23.11 -5.46
CA ARG A 120 -15.48 23.41 -4.13
C ARG A 120 -15.01 22.37 -3.11
N MET A 121 -14.79 22.81 -1.87
CA MET A 121 -14.41 21.90 -0.78
C MET A 121 -15.44 20.78 -0.56
N GLU A 122 -16.72 21.08 -0.77
CA GLU A 122 -17.82 20.12 -0.62
C GLU A 122 -17.73 18.97 -1.62
N GLU A 123 -17.37 19.27 -2.88
CA GLU A 123 -17.19 18.26 -3.92
C GLU A 123 -16.02 17.32 -3.59
N LEU A 124 -14.95 17.87 -3.02
CA LEU A 124 -13.81 17.08 -2.55
C LEU A 124 -14.19 16.17 -1.38
N MET A 125 -14.92 16.72 -0.40
CA MET A 125 -15.43 15.96 0.75
C MET A 125 -16.32 14.80 0.29
N GLN A 126 -17.25 15.05 -0.62
CA GLN A 126 -18.15 14.04 -1.15
C GLN A 126 -17.39 12.97 -1.93
N ARG A 127 -16.42 13.37 -2.76
CA ARG A 127 -15.64 12.43 -3.60
C ARG A 127 -14.73 11.53 -2.76
N ARG A 128 -14.14 12.06 -1.69
CA ARG A 128 -13.20 11.35 -0.80
C ARG A 128 -13.87 10.73 0.43
N ASN A 129 -15.16 10.99 0.64
CA ASN A 129 -15.91 10.60 1.84
C ASN A 129 -15.23 11.10 3.13
N LEU A 130 -14.88 12.39 3.18
CA LEU A 130 -14.16 13.02 4.29
C LEU A 130 -15.03 14.00 5.07
N GLY A 131 -14.78 14.09 6.38
CA GLY A 131 -15.31 15.18 7.20
C GLY A 131 -14.64 16.53 6.89
N SER A 132 -15.32 17.64 7.18
CA SER A 132 -14.82 19.00 6.91
C SER A 132 -13.43 19.27 7.50
N GLY A 133 -13.19 18.82 8.74
CA GLY A 133 -11.89 18.97 9.41
C GLY A 133 -10.76 18.16 8.76
N GLU A 134 -11.06 16.97 8.23
CA GLU A 134 -10.08 16.12 7.55
C GLU A 134 -9.74 16.68 6.16
N CYS A 135 -10.77 17.07 5.41
CA CYS A 135 -10.61 17.71 4.10
C CYS A 135 -9.76 18.98 4.21
N MET A 136 -10.03 19.82 5.23
CA MET A 136 -9.21 21.00 5.52
C MET A 136 -7.75 20.65 5.83
N LYS A 137 -7.50 19.57 6.60
CA LYS A 137 -6.13 19.11 6.90
C LYS A 137 -5.40 18.64 5.64
N GLU A 138 -6.07 17.90 4.75
CA GLU A 138 -5.49 17.44 3.50
C GLU A 138 -5.19 18.60 2.55
N VAL A 139 -6.12 19.53 2.37
CA VAL A 139 -5.92 20.71 1.51
C VAL A 139 -4.81 21.61 2.06
N ASN A 140 -4.77 21.86 3.37
CA ASN A 140 -3.69 22.62 3.99
C ASN A 140 -2.33 21.93 3.80
N ARG A 141 -2.30 20.60 3.81
CA ARG A 141 -1.06 19.84 3.53
C ARG A 141 -0.64 20.01 2.08
N LEU A 142 -1.56 19.88 1.12
CA LEU A 142 -1.27 20.13 -0.30
C LEU A 142 -0.77 21.55 -0.54
N SER A 143 -1.38 22.54 0.12
CA SER A 143 -0.97 23.94 0.04
C SER A 143 0.44 24.16 0.59
N ARG A 144 0.75 23.63 1.77
CA ARG A 144 2.09 23.69 2.36
C ARG A 144 3.16 22.99 1.50
N SER A 145 2.79 21.94 0.78
CA SER A 145 3.68 21.22 -0.14
C SER A 145 3.78 21.85 -1.53
N GLY A 146 3.04 22.94 -1.79
CA GLY A 146 3.06 23.67 -3.06
C GLY A 146 2.32 22.96 -4.21
N PHE A 147 1.42 22.02 -3.91
CA PHE A 147 0.63 21.29 -4.92
C PHE A 147 -0.76 21.89 -5.17
N ALA A 148 -1.31 22.65 -4.21
CA ALA A 148 -2.62 23.28 -4.37
C ALA A 148 -2.64 24.69 -3.77
N THR A 149 -3.60 25.51 -4.19
CA THR A 149 -3.90 26.80 -3.60
C THR A 149 -5.36 26.83 -3.18
N ALA A 150 -5.64 27.33 -1.97
CA ALA A 150 -7.00 27.50 -1.48
C ALA A 150 -7.37 28.99 -1.55
N SER A 151 -8.46 29.31 -2.23
CA SER A 151 -9.02 30.66 -2.35
C SER A 151 -10.44 30.69 -1.79
N LEU A 152 -10.96 31.88 -1.50
CA LEU A 152 -12.37 32.06 -1.18
C LEU A 152 -13.17 32.11 -2.48
N ASP A 153 -14.37 31.54 -2.49
CA ASP A 153 -15.27 31.63 -3.64
C ASP A 153 -15.74 33.10 -3.80
N PRO A 154 -15.43 33.76 -4.94
CA PRO A 154 -15.91 35.11 -5.21
C PRO A 154 -17.43 35.22 -5.30
N HIS A 155 -18.11 34.11 -5.59
CA HIS A 155 -19.57 34.04 -5.79
C HIS A 155 -20.31 33.55 -4.55
N SER A 156 -19.64 33.47 -3.40
CA SER A 156 -20.29 33.03 -2.16
C SER A 156 -21.46 33.95 -1.81
N PRO A 157 -22.67 33.40 -1.57
CA PRO A 157 -23.84 34.21 -1.25
C PRO A 157 -23.61 35.01 0.04
N SER A 158 -24.01 36.30 0.04
CA SER A 158 -23.88 37.14 1.23
C SER A 158 -24.82 36.62 2.33
N GLY A 159 -24.27 36.37 3.51
CA GLY A 159 -25.02 35.82 4.66
C GLY A 159 -24.71 34.36 5.01
N LEU A 160 -23.99 33.62 4.14
CA LEU A 160 -23.41 32.32 4.49
C LEU A 160 -21.90 32.45 4.77
N PRO A 161 -21.30 31.54 5.55
CA PRO A 161 -19.85 31.47 5.70
C PRO A 161 -19.20 31.30 4.32
N PRO A 162 -18.13 32.04 4.01
CA PRO A 162 -17.55 32.07 2.67
C PRO A 162 -16.99 30.69 2.29
N GLU A 163 -17.46 30.16 1.17
CA GLU A 163 -16.99 28.88 0.65
C GLU A 163 -15.52 28.96 0.22
N LYS A 164 -14.79 27.86 0.40
CA LYS A 164 -13.40 27.75 -0.04
C LYS A 164 -13.32 26.91 -1.30
N ARG A 165 -12.60 27.43 -2.28
CA ARG A 165 -12.24 26.73 -3.51
C ARG A 165 -10.79 26.27 -3.44
N VAL A 166 -10.49 25.15 -4.09
CA VAL A 166 -9.15 24.58 -4.18
C VAL A 166 -8.77 24.44 -5.64
N SER A 167 -7.64 25.01 -6.03
CA SER A 167 -7.05 24.84 -7.35
C SER A 167 -5.70 24.13 -7.25
N LEU A 168 -5.33 23.38 -8.29
CA LEU A 168 -4.00 22.77 -8.38
C LEU A 168 -2.98 23.80 -8.85
N THR A 169 -1.78 23.77 -8.29
CA THR A 169 -0.63 24.49 -8.88
C THR A 169 -0.15 23.75 -10.14
N PRO A 170 0.70 24.34 -11.00
CA PRO A 170 1.27 23.61 -12.14
C PRO A 170 1.95 22.30 -11.74
N LYS A 171 2.68 22.32 -10.62
CA LYS A 171 3.31 21.12 -10.03
C LYS A 171 2.28 20.10 -9.53
N GLY A 172 1.18 20.56 -8.91
CA GLY A 172 0.08 19.68 -8.48
C GLY A 172 -0.66 19.05 -9.64
N TRP A 173 -0.87 19.82 -10.70
CA TRP A 173 -1.50 19.35 -11.94
C TRP A 173 -0.68 18.26 -12.61
N GLU A 174 0.62 18.52 -12.82
CA GLU A 174 1.57 17.55 -13.39
C GLU A 174 1.51 16.21 -12.64
N TYR A 175 1.59 16.29 -11.31
CA TYR A 175 1.59 15.12 -10.45
C TYR A 175 0.23 14.39 -10.45
N ALA A 176 -0.87 15.12 -10.41
CA ALA A 176 -2.22 14.54 -10.51
C ALA A 176 -2.44 13.82 -11.85
N CYS A 177 -2.03 14.42 -12.96
CA CYS A 177 -2.10 13.81 -14.29
C CYS A 177 -1.31 12.50 -14.33
N ARG A 178 -0.13 12.48 -13.72
CA ARG A 178 0.71 11.28 -13.68
C ARG A 178 0.08 10.14 -12.89
N ILE A 179 -0.50 10.43 -11.73
CA ILE A 179 -1.22 9.43 -10.92
C ILE A 179 -2.42 8.88 -11.71
N VAL A 180 -3.22 9.77 -12.31
CA VAL A 180 -4.42 9.38 -13.07
C VAL A 180 -4.04 8.57 -14.33
N ARG A 181 -2.98 8.96 -15.03
CA ARG A 181 -2.43 8.21 -16.17
C ARG A 181 -2.01 6.80 -15.75
N ASN A 182 -1.22 6.69 -14.68
CA ASN A 182 -0.74 5.40 -14.18
C ASN A 182 -1.91 4.48 -13.78
N HIS A 183 -2.90 5.05 -13.07
CA HIS A 183 -4.13 4.35 -12.71
C HIS A 183 -4.84 3.79 -13.94
N ARG A 184 -5.14 4.63 -14.93
CA ARG A 184 -5.89 4.26 -16.14
C ARG A 184 -5.18 3.23 -17.00
N LEU A 185 -3.85 3.37 -17.17
CA LEU A 185 -3.04 2.40 -17.91
C LEU A 185 -3.06 1.04 -17.23
N TRP A 186 -3.01 1.03 -15.89
CA TRP A 186 -3.07 -0.20 -15.14
C TRP A 186 -4.47 -0.85 -15.18
N GLU A 187 -5.54 -0.07 -15.08
CA GLU A 187 -6.91 -0.58 -15.26
C GLU A 187 -7.08 -1.21 -16.65
N LEU A 188 -6.54 -0.56 -17.69
CA LEU A 188 -6.58 -1.08 -19.05
C LEU A 188 -5.77 -2.36 -19.22
N TYR A 189 -4.59 -2.44 -18.61
CA TYR A 189 -3.77 -3.65 -18.60
C TYR A 189 -4.48 -4.82 -17.93
N LEU A 190 -5.04 -4.61 -16.74
CA LEU A 190 -5.76 -5.67 -16.02
C LEU A 190 -7.00 -6.16 -16.78
N THR A 191 -7.67 -5.25 -17.48
CA THR A 191 -8.84 -5.59 -18.30
C THR A 191 -8.44 -6.36 -19.56
N ASN A 192 -7.45 -5.87 -20.32
CA ASN A 192 -7.08 -6.45 -21.61
C ASN A 192 -6.26 -7.72 -21.51
N GLU A 193 -5.20 -7.71 -20.70
CA GLU A 193 -4.22 -8.81 -20.65
C GLU A 193 -4.59 -9.85 -19.60
N ALA A 194 -5.00 -9.38 -18.41
CA ALA A 194 -5.31 -10.28 -17.30
C ALA A 194 -6.79 -10.73 -17.27
N ARG A 195 -7.62 -10.28 -18.23
CA ARG A 195 -9.05 -10.63 -18.40
C ARG A 195 -9.89 -10.49 -17.12
N TYR A 196 -9.56 -9.52 -16.27
CA TYR A 196 -10.40 -9.17 -15.13
C TYR A 196 -11.67 -8.44 -15.61
N ALA A 197 -12.78 -8.64 -14.89
CA ALA A 197 -14.00 -7.91 -15.16
C ALA A 197 -13.80 -6.42 -14.87
N PRO A 198 -14.13 -5.50 -15.81
CA PRO A 198 -13.91 -4.05 -15.65
C PRO A 198 -14.47 -3.48 -14.34
N ASP A 199 -15.59 -4.04 -13.87
CA ASP A 199 -16.32 -3.58 -12.69
C ASP A 199 -15.57 -3.81 -11.36
N HIS A 200 -14.48 -4.60 -11.35
CA HIS A 200 -13.70 -4.91 -10.14
C HIS A 200 -12.23 -4.51 -10.23
N VAL A 201 -11.80 -3.97 -11.37
CA VAL A 201 -10.38 -3.64 -11.62
C VAL A 201 -9.91 -2.41 -10.82
N HIS A 202 -10.84 -1.51 -10.45
CA HIS A 202 -10.53 -0.26 -9.77
C HIS A 202 -9.82 -0.45 -8.42
N GLU A 203 -10.29 -1.38 -7.58
CA GLU A 203 -9.74 -1.59 -6.24
C GLU A 203 -8.32 -2.14 -6.27
N ASP A 204 -8.01 -2.97 -7.26
CA ASP A 204 -6.67 -3.54 -7.42
C ASP A 204 -5.72 -2.54 -8.07
N ALA A 205 -6.22 -1.67 -8.95
CA ALA A 205 -5.45 -0.57 -9.49
C ALA A 205 -5.05 0.47 -8.44
N GLU A 206 -5.96 0.81 -7.52
CA GLU A 206 -5.71 1.79 -6.46
C GLU A 206 -4.54 1.40 -5.55
N LYS A 207 -4.32 0.09 -5.32
CA LYS A 207 -3.22 -0.41 -4.47
C LYS A 207 -1.84 -0.28 -5.12
N ILE A 208 -1.78 -0.30 -6.45
CA ILE A 208 -0.52 -0.46 -7.20
C ILE A 208 -0.09 0.86 -7.86
N GLU A 209 -1.03 1.74 -8.20
CA GLU A 209 -0.75 2.98 -8.96
C GLU A 209 0.34 3.88 -8.36
N HIS A 210 0.42 3.94 -7.02
CA HIS A 210 1.41 4.75 -6.29
C HIS A 210 2.81 4.14 -6.25
N VAL A 211 2.93 2.87 -6.65
CA VAL A 211 4.18 2.07 -6.64
C VAL A 211 4.77 1.93 -8.05
N LEU A 212 3.98 2.17 -9.10
CA LEU A 212 4.44 2.07 -10.48
C LEU A 212 5.48 3.15 -10.79
N GLY A 213 6.71 2.71 -11.10
CA GLY A 213 7.78 3.58 -11.59
C GLY A 213 7.59 3.96 -13.06
N GLU A 214 8.20 5.06 -13.49
CA GLU A 214 8.11 5.57 -14.87
C GLU A 214 8.49 4.52 -15.93
N GLU A 215 9.49 3.69 -15.67
CA GLU A 215 9.92 2.63 -16.57
C GLU A 215 8.81 1.59 -16.79
N THR A 216 8.17 1.13 -15.71
CA THR A 216 7.05 0.19 -15.77
C THR A 216 5.86 0.79 -16.50
N VAL A 217 5.59 2.08 -16.30
CA VAL A 217 4.49 2.76 -16.99
C VAL A 217 4.75 2.86 -18.51
N ARG A 218 5.99 3.17 -18.92
CA ARG A 218 6.36 3.16 -20.35
C ARG A 218 6.27 1.76 -20.96
N GLU A 219 6.58 0.74 -20.18
CA GLU A 219 6.39 -0.65 -20.61
C GLU A 219 4.91 -0.96 -20.84
N LEU A 220 4.04 -0.57 -19.90
CA LEU A 220 2.60 -0.73 -20.01
C LEU A 220 2.04 -0.01 -21.25
N GLU A 221 2.48 1.22 -21.51
CA GLU A 221 2.08 1.94 -22.72
C GLU A 221 2.47 1.21 -24.00
N ARG A 222 3.66 0.59 -24.03
CA ARG A 222 4.12 -0.17 -25.19
C ARG A 222 3.29 -1.43 -25.41
N ILE A 223 3.02 -2.18 -24.34
CA ILE A 223 2.18 -3.38 -24.38
C ILE A 223 0.77 -3.02 -24.87
N LEU A 224 0.22 -1.91 -24.38
CA LEU A 224 -1.13 -1.43 -24.71
C LEU A 224 -1.21 -0.62 -26.02
N SER A 225 -0.12 -0.53 -26.79
CA SER A 225 -0.06 0.22 -28.06
C SER A 225 -0.45 1.71 -27.94
N ASN A 226 0.03 2.40 -26.90
CA ASN A 226 -0.19 3.84 -26.63
C ASN A 226 -1.69 4.26 -26.64
N PRO A 227 -2.49 3.72 -25.71
CA PRO A 227 -3.92 3.97 -25.67
C PRO A 227 -4.23 5.43 -25.28
N ARG A 228 -5.30 5.99 -25.84
CA ARG A 228 -5.80 7.33 -25.47
C ARG A 228 -6.96 7.31 -24.47
N ARG A 229 -7.60 6.17 -24.28
CA ARG A 229 -8.76 6.01 -23.40
C ARG A 229 -8.61 4.80 -22.49
N ASP A 230 -9.15 4.90 -21.29
CA ASP A 230 -9.28 3.81 -20.33
C ASP A 230 -10.46 2.88 -20.71
N PRO A 231 -10.65 1.73 -20.03
CA PRO A 231 -11.77 0.81 -20.30
C PRO A 231 -13.16 1.44 -20.17
N HIS A 232 -13.27 2.54 -19.43
CA HIS A 232 -14.51 3.28 -19.19
C HIS A 232 -14.68 4.46 -20.16
N GLY A 233 -13.78 4.62 -21.14
CA GLY A 233 -13.84 5.64 -22.16
C GLY A 233 -13.31 7.02 -21.72
N LYS A 234 -12.70 7.17 -20.54
CA LYS A 234 -12.10 8.45 -20.12
C LYS A 234 -10.70 8.61 -20.70
N LEU A 235 -10.25 9.85 -20.88
CA LEU A 235 -8.98 10.15 -21.54
C LEU A 235 -7.78 9.78 -20.66
N ILE A 236 -6.78 9.09 -21.19
CA ILE A 236 -5.51 8.91 -20.48
C ILE A 236 -4.70 10.20 -20.65
N PRO A 237 -4.32 10.90 -19.55
CA PRO A 237 -3.52 12.12 -19.65
C PRO A 237 -2.24 11.87 -20.44
N SER A 238 -1.93 12.73 -21.41
CA SER A 238 -0.70 12.62 -22.20
C SER A 238 0.48 13.33 -21.53
N LEU A 239 1.70 13.07 -22.02
CA LEU A 239 2.89 13.83 -21.59
C LEU A 239 2.74 15.33 -21.85
N VAL A 240 2.02 15.71 -22.90
CA VAL A 240 1.75 17.12 -23.22
C VAL A 240 0.82 17.75 -22.17
N ASP A 241 -0.18 17.00 -21.68
CA ASP A 241 -1.10 17.49 -20.64
C ASP A 241 -0.40 17.66 -19.27
N ILE A 242 0.63 16.84 -19.04
CA ILE A 242 1.52 16.88 -17.87
C ILE A 242 2.42 18.11 -17.94
N GLU A 243 3.09 18.34 -19.08
CA GLU A 243 4.09 19.41 -19.27
C GLU A 243 3.48 20.80 -19.45
N ARG A 244 2.29 20.90 -20.05
CA ARG A 244 1.62 22.20 -20.23
C ARG A 244 1.25 22.87 -18.93
N GLY A 245 1.13 22.11 -17.83
CA GLY A 245 0.74 22.59 -16.50
C GLY A 245 -0.51 23.45 -16.60
N TRP A 246 -1.71 22.84 -16.65
CA TRP A 246 -2.97 23.50 -17.05
C TRP A 246 -3.15 24.90 -16.46
N LEU A 247 -2.68 25.89 -17.23
CA LEU A 247 -2.98 27.30 -17.10
C LEU A 247 -4.05 27.52 -18.15
N GLY A 248 -5.25 27.89 -17.70
CA GLY A 248 -6.36 28.24 -18.58
C GLY A 248 -5.97 29.31 -19.60
#